data_AF-A0A0D7EHF4-F1
#
_entry.id   AF-A0A0D7EHF4-F1
#
_cell.length_a   1.000
_cell.length_b   1.000
_cell.length_c   1.000
_cell.angle_alpha   90.00
_cell.angle_beta   90.00
_cell.angle_gamma   90.00
#
_symmetry.space_group_name_H-M   'P 1'
#
loop_
_entity.id
_entity.type
_entity.pdbx_description
1 polymer ?
#
loop_
_entity_poly.entity_id
_entity_poly.type
_entity_poly.pdbx_seq_one_letter_code
_entity_poly.pdbx_strand_id
1 'polypeptide(L)'
;MQAGAYMDVAQVTLYVFWIFFAALIFYLRREDKREGYPLVSDTGGGRLTQIGIPNPPDPKTYLLRGGHTATVPNHRNDRPDVAVAPTAPWPGAPFAPTGNPFADGVGPGSYAAREDVPELTMDNIPAIVPMRAAKGFALDPRDPNPVGMQVIGADGVVGGVVTDAWVDRAEVLLRYLEVETTSGKGKRKVLLPVPFALINRPFGKVSVDAILGSQFADAPGVAKADQVTKLEEDKIVAYYGAGTLYATPQRQEPIV
;
A
#
# COMPACT_ATOMS: atom_id res chain seq x y z
N MET A 1 -41.56 -32.78 20.92
CA MET A 1 -41.59 -32.33 22.32
C MET A 1 -43.04 -32.31 22.77
N GLN A 2 -43.35 -32.73 24.00
CA GLN A 2 -44.73 -32.79 24.50
C GLN A 2 -45.27 -31.37 24.77
N ALA A 3 -46.57 -31.15 24.58
CA ALA A 3 -47.21 -29.89 24.94
C ALA A 3 -47.05 -29.61 26.44
N GLY A 4 -46.51 -28.45 26.81
CA GLY A 4 -46.23 -28.06 28.21
C GLY A 4 -44.83 -28.39 28.72
N ALA A 5 -43.94 -28.98 27.90
CA ALA A 5 -42.54 -29.13 28.25
C ALA A 5 -41.79 -27.78 28.16
N TYR A 6 -40.84 -27.55 29.07
CA TYR A 6 -39.99 -26.33 29.06
C TYR A 6 -39.13 -26.22 27.79
N MET A 7 -38.69 -27.36 27.25
CA MET A 7 -37.94 -27.40 25.99
C MET A 7 -38.91 -27.37 24.82
N ASP A 8 -38.72 -26.42 23.93
CA ASP A 8 -39.48 -26.26 22.68
C ASP A 8 -38.57 -26.18 21.43
N VAL A 9 -39.20 -26.16 20.26
CA VAL A 9 -38.49 -26.14 18.97
C VAL A 9 -37.71 -24.83 18.78
N ALA A 10 -38.19 -23.71 19.30
CA ALA A 10 -37.52 -22.42 19.16
C ALA A 10 -36.21 -22.40 19.96
N GLN A 11 -36.23 -22.90 21.20
CA GLN A 11 -35.04 -23.03 22.04
C GLN A 11 -34.01 -23.98 21.40
N VAL A 12 -34.44 -25.14 20.89
CA VAL A 12 -33.52 -26.08 20.21
C VAL A 12 -32.91 -25.45 18.96
N THR A 13 -33.70 -24.75 18.15
CA THR A 13 -33.21 -24.06 16.94
C THR A 13 -32.16 -23.01 17.28
N LEU A 14 -32.38 -22.25 18.36
CA LEU A 14 -31.41 -21.27 18.84
C LEU A 14 -30.09 -21.91 19.29
N TYR A 15 -30.11 -23.05 19.98
CA TYR A 15 -28.87 -23.75 20.35
C TYR A 15 -28.13 -24.32 19.14
N VAL A 16 -28.85 -24.85 18.14
CA VAL A 16 -28.24 -25.28 16.87
C VAL A 16 -27.56 -24.10 16.18
N PHE A 17 -28.21 -22.93 16.15
CA PHE A 17 -27.60 -21.70 15.63
C PHE A 17 -26.34 -21.33 16.42
N TRP A 18 -26.34 -21.38 17.75
CA TRP A 18 -25.16 -21.06 18.55
C TRP A 18 -23.97 -21.99 18.27
N ILE A 19 -24.22 -23.30 18.12
CA ILE A 19 -23.19 -24.27 17.75
C ILE A 19 -22.64 -23.96 16.37
N PHE A 20 -23.52 -23.74 15.38
CA PHE A 20 -23.13 -23.33 14.03
C PHE A 20 -22.28 -22.04 14.06
N PHE A 21 -22.72 -21.02 14.80
CA PHE A 21 -22.05 -19.73 14.85
C PHE A 21 -20.68 -19.83 15.51
N ALA A 22 -20.54 -20.62 16.58
CA ALA A 22 -19.23 -20.90 17.17
C ALA A 22 -18.28 -21.62 16.19
N ALA A 23 -18.80 -22.59 15.41
CA ALA A 23 -18.04 -23.25 14.37
C ALA A 23 -17.66 -22.29 13.22
N LEU A 24 -18.55 -21.37 12.84
CA LEU A 24 -18.28 -20.33 11.85
C LEU A 24 -17.20 -19.37 12.33
N ILE A 25 -17.23 -18.92 13.59
CA ILE A 25 -16.16 -18.10 14.18
C ILE A 25 -14.83 -18.86 14.09
N PHE A 26 -14.81 -20.13 14.49
CA PHE A 26 -13.60 -20.94 14.42
C PHE A 26 -13.05 -21.07 13.00
N TYR A 27 -13.93 -21.28 12.01
CA TYR A 27 -13.57 -21.29 10.59
C TYR A 27 -13.01 -19.95 10.12
N LEU A 28 -13.69 -18.83 10.42
CA LEU A 28 -13.25 -17.49 10.03
C LEU A 28 -11.90 -17.13 10.66
N ARG A 29 -11.71 -17.42 11.96
CA ARG A 29 -10.42 -17.20 12.63
C ARG A 29 -9.29 -18.07 12.07
N ARG A 30 -9.60 -19.16 11.37
CA ARG A 30 -8.62 -19.93 10.60
C ARG A 30 -8.32 -19.21 9.28
N GLU A 31 -9.35 -18.86 8.51
CA GLU A 31 -9.18 -18.14 7.24
C GLU A 31 -8.46 -16.78 7.37
N ASP A 32 -8.64 -16.08 8.50
CA ASP A 32 -7.93 -14.84 8.85
C ASP A 32 -6.40 -15.00 8.88
N LYS A 33 -5.89 -16.22 9.06
CA LYS A 33 -4.46 -16.52 9.26
C LYS A 33 -3.74 -16.99 7.99
N ARG A 34 -4.26 -16.66 6.81
CA ARG A 34 -3.64 -17.03 5.53
C ARG A 34 -2.39 -16.24 5.17
N GLU A 35 -2.19 -15.08 5.77
CA GLU A 35 -1.02 -14.20 5.59
C GLU A 35 -0.55 -13.68 6.95
N GLY A 36 0.72 -13.29 7.05
CA GLY A 36 1.29 -12.74 8.31
C GLY A 36 1.48 -13.78 9.43
N TYR A 37 1.41 -15.07 9.09
CA TYR A 37 1.69 -16.18 10.00
C TYR A 37 2.80 -17.08 9.42
N PRO A 38 3.67 -17.67 10.26
CA PRO A 38 3.65 -17.62 11.73
C PRO A 38 4.11 -16.27 12.28
N LEU A 39 3.71 -15.95 13.51
CA LEU A 39 4.11 -14.70 14.16
C LEU A 39 5.61 -14.73 14.48
N VAL A 40 6.27 -13.59 14.29
CA VAL A 40 7.66 -13.38 14.71
C VAL A 40 7.65 -12.88 16.16
N SER A 41 8.28 -13.64 17.06
CA SER A 41 8.34 -13.27 18.47
C SER A 41 9.52 -12.34 18.76
N ASP A 42 9.28 -11.34 19.60
CA ASP A 42 10.24 -10.34 20.07
C ASP A 42 10.92 -10.69 21.41
N THR A 43 10.47 -11.74 22.10
CA THR A 43 10.98 -12.15 23.43
C THR A 43 12.29 -12.96 23.40
N GLY A 44 12.98 -13.03 22.25
CA GLY A 44 14.33 -13.60 22.13
C GLY A 44 14.48 -15.11 22.40
N GLY A 45 13.39 -15.85 22.64
CA GLY A 45 13.46 -17.25 23.11
C GLY A 45 12.53 -18.27 22.45
N GLY A 46 11.80 -17.93 21.39
CA GLY A 46 10.69 -18.74 20.89
C GLY A 46 11.09 -19.99 20.09
N ARG A 47 11.41 -21.10 20.76
CA ARG A 47 11.54 -22.45 20.16
C ARG A 47 10.22 -23.01 19.58
N LEU A 48 9.12 -22.29 19.77
CA LEU A 48 7.76 -22.68 19.38
C LEU A 48 7.20 -21.69 18.36
N THR A 49 6.71 -22.21 17.24
CA THR A 49 6.01 -21.43 16.21
C THR A 49 4.74 -20.82 16.80
N GLN A 50 4.67 -19.49 16.88
CA GLN A 50 3.49 -18.79 17.40
C GLN A 50 2.40 -18.70 16.32
N ILE A 51 1.45 -19.65 16.38
CA ILE A 51 0.34 -19.76 15.43
C ILE A 51 -1.05 -19.54 16.06
N GLY A 52 -1.14 -19.61 17.39
CA GLY A 52 -2.39 -19.48 18.14
C GLY A 52 -3.41 -20.60 17.85
N ILE A 53 -4.65 -20.42 18.32
CA ILE A 53 -5.78 -21.33 18.06
C ILE A 53 -6.88 -20.53 17.34
N PRO A 54 -7.46 -21.02 16.24
CA PRO A 54 -7.09 -22.23 15.48
C PRO A 54 -5.72 -22.12 14.79
N ASN A 55 -5.13 -23.25 14.42
CA ASN A 55 -3.95 -23.25 13.55
C ASN A 55 -4.28 -22.62 12.17
N PRO A 56 -3.32 -21.98 11.49
CA PRO A 56 -3.47 -21.54 10.11
C PRO A 56 -3.96 -22.66 9.18
N PRO A 57 -4.73 -22.34 8.12
CA PRO A 57 -5.14 -23.30 7.12
C PRO A 57 -3.96 -23.74 6.26
N ASP A 58 -4.15 -24.86 5.56
CA ASP A 58 -3.18 -25.28 4.55
C ASP A 58 -3.08 -24.21 3.44
N PRO A 59 -1.91 -24.11 2.79
CA PRO A 59 -1.69 -23.14 1.74
C PRO A 59 -2.76 -23.22 0.64
N LYS A 60 -3.25 -22.06 0.22
CA LYS A 60 -4.26 -21.98 -0.85
C LYS A 60 -3.59 -21.48 -2.11
N THR A 61 -3.84 -22.18 -3.22
CA THR A 61 -3.32 -21.80 -4.53
C THR A 61 -4.43 -21.23 -5.39
N TYR A 62 -4.23 -20.01 -5.87
CA TYR A 62 -5.09 -19.33 -6.82
C TYR A 62 -4.52 -19.51 -8.23
N LEU A 63 -5.36 -19.99 -9.14
CA LEU A 63 -5.05 -19.99 -10.56
C LEU A 63 -5.35 -18.61 -11.14
N LEU A 64 -4.33 -17.95 -11.67
CA LEU A 64 -4.43 -16.66 -12.32
C LEU A 64 -4.58 -16.82 -13.83
N ARG A 65 -4.96 -15.72 -14.48
CA ARG A 65 -5.01 -15.65 -15.94
C ARG A 65 -3.62 -15.93 -16.53
N GLY A 66 -3.59 -16.60 -17.69
CA GLY A 66 -2.34 -16.97 -18.35
C GLY A 66 -1.66 -18.22 -17.76
N GLY A 67 -2.30 -18.91 -16.82
CA GLY A 67 -1.78 -20.15 -16.24
C GLY A 67 -0.79 -19.95 -15.09
N HIS A 68 -0.53 -18.71 -14.68
CA HIS A 68 0.23 -18.40 -13.48
C HIS A 68 -0.53 -18.84 -12.22
N THR A 69 0.20 -19.16 -11.16
CA THR A 69 -0.38 -19.55 -9.87
C THR A 69 0.19 -18.71 -8.74
N ALA A 70 -0.67 -18.26 -7.83
CA ALA A 70 -0.26 -17.59 -6.59
C ALA A 70 -0.68 -18.44 -5.39
N THR A 71 0.28 -18.83 -4.56
CA THR A 71 0.03 -19.60 -3.33
C THR A 71 0.22 -18.71 -2.11
N VAL A 72 -0.75 -18.73 -1.19
CA VAL A 72 -0.72 -18.00 0.08
C VAL A 72 -0.54 -18.96 1.26
N PRO A 73 0.24 -18.61 2.31
CA PRO A 73 0.92 -17.32 2.54
C PRO A 73 2.07 -17.05 1.57
N ASN A 74 2.29 -15.77 1.23
CA ASN A 74 3.40 -15.36 0.37
C ASN A 74 4.50 -14.60 1.14
N HIS A 75 5.42 -15.37 1.71
CA HIS A 75 6.56 -14.83 2.47
C HIS A 75 7.59 -14.04 1.67
N ARG A 76 7.53 -14.07 0.33
CA ARG A 76 8.47 -13.30 -0.50
C ARG A 76 8.24 -11.80 -0.35
N ASN A 77 7.03 -11.40 0.04
CA ASN A 77 6.64 -10.01 0.19
C ASN A 77 7.09 -9.38 1.52
N ASP A 78 7.45 -10.21 2.52
CA ASP A 78 7.54 -9.82 3.94
C ASP A 78 8.70 -8.86 4.27
N ARG A 79 9.77 -8.83 3.46
CA ARG A 79 11.00 -8.04 3.71
C ARG A 79 11.46 -8.11 5.18
N PRO A 80 11.82 -9.30 5.70
CA PRO A 80 12.09 -9.49 7.12
C PRO A 80 13.31 -8.69 7.61
N ASP A 81 14.30 -8.46 6.75
CA ASP A 81 15.52 -7.72 7.07
C ASP A 81 15.41 -6.28 6.54
N VAL A 82 15.15 -5.34 7.44
CA VAL A 82 15.07 -3.90 7.16
C VAL A 82 15.98 -3.09 8.09
N ALA A 83 16.36 -1.89 7.65
CA ALA A 83 17.35 -1.05 8.34
C ALA A 83 16.76 -0.32 9.56
N VAL A 84 16.45 -1.09 10.61
CA VAL A 84 15.91 -0.61 11.87
C VAL A 84 16.63 -1.23 13.07
N ALA A 85 16.62 -0.54 14.21
CA ALA A 85 17.12 -1.05 15.47
C ALA A 85 16.11 -0.79 16.60
N PRO A 86 16.00 -1.71 17.58
CA PRO A 86 15.10 -1.49 18.71
C PRO A 86 15.58 -0.29 19.53
N THR A 87 14.66 0.57 19.95
CA THR A 87 14.99 1.76 20.77
C THR A 87 15.31 1.40 22.22
N ALA A 88 14.94 0.20 22.64
CA ALA A 88 15.13 -0.32 23.98
C ALA A 88 15.20 -1.86 23.97
N PRO A 89 15.81 -2.49 25.00
CA PRO A 89 16.07 -3.93 24.99
C PRO A 89 14.87 -4.81 25.37
N TRP A 90 13.74 -4.23 25.78
CA TRP A 90 12.58 -5.00 26.24
C TRP A 90 11.62 -5.36 25.09
N PRO A 91 10.89 -6.50 25.19
CA PRO A 91 9.84 -6.86 24.24
C PRO A 91 8.78 -5.77 24.10
N GLY A 92 8.29 -5.56 22.89
CA GLY A 92 7.34 -4.50 22.55
C GLY A 92 7.95 -3.09 22.42
N ALA A 93 9.27 -2.93 22.57
CA ALA A 93 9.93 -1.66 22.26
C ALA A 93 9.78 -1.31 20.77
N PRO A 94 9.53 -0.04 20.41
CA PRO A 94 9.48 0.37 19.03
C PRO A 94 10.86 0.29 18.38
N PHE A 95 10.88 0.33 17.05
CA PHE A 95 12.09 0.36 16.25
C PHE A 95 12.33 1.76 15.69
N ALA A 96 13.59 2.20 15.68
CA ALA A 96 14.04 3.41 15.01
C ALA A 96 14.77 3.06 13.71
N PRO A 97 14.58 3.84 12.62
CA PRO A 97 15.38 3.72 11.41
C PRO A 97 16.88 3.93 11.73
N THR A 98 17.76 3.12 11.16
CA THR A 98 19.21 3.27 11.35
C THR A 98 19.85 4.22 10.34
N GLY A 99 19.13 4.59 9.28
CA GLY A 99 19.62 5.40 8.16
C GLY A 99 18.59 6.39 7.66
N ASN A 100 18.45 6.51 6.33
CA ASN A 100 17.45 7.37 5.71
C ASN A 100 16.14 6.59 5.57
N PRO A 101 15.10 6.89 6.36
CA PRO A 101 13.87 6.10 6.37
C PRO A 101 13.11 6.11 5.04
N PHE A 102 13.30 7.14 4.19
CA PHE A 102 12.73 7.17 2.84
C PHE A 102 13.37 6.12 1.92
N ALA A 103 14.67 5.93 2.01
CA ALA A 103 15.41 4.99 1.17
C ALA A 103 15.32 3.56 1.73
N ASP A 104 15.37 3.43 3.05
CA ASP A 104 15.31 2.16 3.76
C ASP A 104 13.92 1.51 3.67
N GLY A 105 12.88 2.34 3.50
CA GLY A 105 11.50 1.90 3.32
C GLY A 105 10.98 1.20 4.56
N VAL A 106 10.94 1.95 5.67
CA VAL A 106 10.60 1.48 7.03
C VAL A 106 9.52 2.37 7.66
N GLY A 107 8.84 1.87 8.69
CA GLY A 107 7.74 2.59 9.35
C GLY A 107 6.59 2.85 8.36
N PRO A 108 6.01 4.07 8.31
CA PRO A 108 4.99 4.42 7.30
C PRO A 108 5.54 4.46 5.86
N GLY A 109 6.87 4.38 5.70
CA GLY A 109 7.55 4.24 4.42
C GLY A 109 7.78 2.79 3.98
N SER A 110 7.20 1.81 4.68
CA SER A 110 7.34 0.40 4.34
C SER A 110 6.55 0.04 3.08
N TYR A 111 7.15 -0.81 2.25
CA TYR A 111 6.52 -1.39 1.06
C TYR A 111 6.67 -2.92 1.08
N ALA A 112 5.80 -3.64 0.39
CA ALA A 112 5.92 -5.08 0.23
C ALA A 112 6.78 -5.41 -1.01
N ALA A 113 7.55 -6.51 -0.96
CA ALA A 113 8.34 -6.97 -2.11
C ALA A 113 7.45 -7.70 -3.14
N ARG A 114 6.45 -6.99 -3.69
CA ARG A 114 5.54 -7.49 -4.72
C ARG A 114 6.30 -7.87 -5.99
N GLU A 115 5.66 -8.67 -6.84
CA GLU A 115 6.23 -9.05 -8.14
C GLU A 115 6.54 -7.81 -8.99
N ASP A 116 7.75 -7.79 -9.58
CA ASP A 116 8.21 -6.70 -10.45
C ASP A 116 7.67 -6.83 -11.88
N VAL A 117 6.34 -6.93 -12.00
CA VAL A 117 5.60 -6.95 -13.26
C VAL A 117 4.34 -6.08 -13.13
N PRO A 118 3.91 -5.39 -14.20
CA PRO A 118 2.70 -4.57 -14.16
C PRO A 118 1.46 -5.43 -13.91
N GLU A 119 0.43 -4.81 -13.34
CA GLU A 119 -0.91 -5.36 -13.43
C GLU A 119 -1.42 -5.30 -14.87
N LEU A 120 -2.15 -6.33 -15.28
CA LEU A 120 -2.65 -6.48 -16.65
C LEU A 120 -4.17 -6.36 -16.68
N THR A 121 -4.69 -5.71 -17.71
CA THR A 121 -6.13 -5.69 -17.99
C THR A 121 -6.62 -7.06 -18.48
N MET A 122 -7.94 -7.14 -18.73
CA MET A 122 -8.56 -8.29 -19.40
C MET A 122 -8.06 -8.54 -20.83
N ASP A 123 -7.26 -7.67 -21.43
CA ASP A 123 -6.66 -7.89 -22.75
C ASP A 123 -5.16 -8.22 -22.67
N ASN A 124 -4.65 -8.52 -21.47
CA ASN A 124 -3.24 -8.79 -21.20
C ASN A 124 -2.29 -7.62 -21.56
N ILE A 125 -2.76 -6.38 -21.43
CA ILE A 125 -1.94 -5.16 -21.56
C ILE A 125 -1.77 -4.48 -20.20
N PRO A 126 -0.70 -3.71 -19.94
CA PRO A 126 -0.55 -2.98 -18.68
C PRO A 126 -1.78 -2.13 -18.35
N ALA A 127 -2.28 -2.25 -17.13
CA ALA A 127 -3.48 -1.58 -16.65
C ALA A 127 -3.24 -0.08 -16.42
N ILE A 128 -2.19 0.27 -15.68
CA ILE A 128 -1.86 1.64 -15.34
C ILE A 128 -0.79 2.17 -16.28
N VAL A 129 -1.14 3.22 -17.03
CA VAL A 129 -0.30 3.82 -18.07
C VAL A 129 -0.46 5.34 -18.11
N PRO A 130 0.50 6.10 -18.66
CA PRO A 130 0.30 7.51 -18.93
C PRO A 130 -0.77 7.74 -20.01
N MET A 131 -1.43 8.90 -19.99
CA MET A 131 -2.46 9.28 -20.96
C MET A 131 -1.94 9.29 -22.39
N ARG A 132 -0.66 9.63 -22.62
CA ARG A 132 -0.01 9.50 -23.95
C ARG A 132 -0.07 8.08 -24.53
N ALA A 133 -0.16 7.05 -23.69
CA ALA A 133 -0.26 5.65 -24.07
C ALA A 133 -1.70 5.10 -23.96
N ALA A 134 -2.63 5.85 -23.38
CA ALA A 134 -4.04 5.45 -23.20
C ALA A 134 -4.93 6.05 -24.31
N LYS A 135 -4.81 5.52 -25.53
CA LYS A 135 -5.64 5.99 -26.66
C LYS A 135 -7.13 5.85 -26.32
N GLY A 136 -7.91 6.91 -26.61
CA GLY A 136 -9.35 6.95 -26.34
C GLY A 136 -9.72 7.49 -24.96
N PHE A 137 -8.74 7.72 -24.07
CA PHE A 137 -8.98 8.41 -22.81
C PHE A 137 -8.88 9.92 -23.00
N ALA A 138 -9.70 10.65 -22.27
CA ALA A 138 -9.63 12.10 -22.12
C ALA A 138 -9.90 12.47 -20.66
N LEU A 139 -9.28 13.54 -20.19
CA LEU A 139 -9.69 14.15 -18.92
C LEU A 139 -11.03 14.86 -19.14
N ASP A 140 -11.99 14.65 -18.25
CA ASP A 140 -13.29 15.30 -18.35
C ASP A 140 -13.12 16.82 -18.20
N PRO A 141 -13.58 17.63 -19.16
CA PRO A 141 -13.38 19.09 -19.14
C PRO A 141 -14.11 19.79 -17.99
N ARG A 142 -15.02 19.10 -17.28
CA ARG A 142 -15.66 19.63 -16.07
C ARG A 142 -14.67 19.72 -14.90
N ASP A 143 -13.66 18.85 -14.90
CA ASP A 143 -12.61 18.77 -13.88
C ASP A 143 -11.37 19.58 -14.27
N PRO A 144 -10.57 20.04 -13.28
CA PRO A 144 -9.31 20.71 -13.58
C PRO A 144 -8.34 19.75 -14.27
N ASN A 145 -7.74 20.18 -15.37
CA ASN A 145 -6.61 19.47 -15.98
C ASN A 145 -5.33 19.75 -15.16
N PRO A 146 -4.73 18.75 -14.48
CA PRO A 146 -3.55 18.96 -13.67
C PRO A 146 -2.27 19.14 -14.50
N VAL A 147 -2.27 18.79 -15.79
CA VAL A 147 -1.08 18.92 -16.65
C VAL A 147 -0.70 20.39 -16.79
N GLY A 148 0.58 20.70 -16.56
CA GLY A 148 1.13 22.05 -16.54
C GLY A 148 1.05 22.75 -15.18
N MET A 149 0.33 22.20 -14.19
CA MET A 149 0.31 22.76 -12.84
C MET A 149 1.65 22.54 -12.13
N GLN A 150 2.06 23.54 -11.34
CA GLN A 150 3.20 23.39 -10.43
C GLN A 150 2.82 22.47 -9.26
N VAL A 151 3.74 21.58 -8.90
CA VAL A 151 3.60 20.72 -7.73
C VAL A 151 4.37 21.34 -6.57
N ILE A 152 3.67 21.60 -5.46
CA ILE A 152 4.19 22.31 -4.30
C ILE A 152 4.22 21.35 -3.11
N GLY A 153 5.39 21.24 -2.47
CA GLY A 153 5.56 20.45 -1.25
C GLY A 153 5.00 21.13 0.00
N ALA A 154 5.11 20.43 1.13
CA ALA A 154 4.55 20.85 2.41
C ALA A 154 5.18 22.15 2.96
N ASP A 155 6.39 22.48 2.53
CA ASP A 155 7.12 23.71 2.81
C ASP A 155 6.73 24.90 1.91
N GLY A 156 5.79 24.71 0.98
CA GLY A 156 5.41 25.74 0.02
C GLY A 156 6.40 25.90 -1.14
N VAL A 157 7.43 25.06 -1.22
CA VAL A 157 8.44 25.10 -2.28
C VAL A 157 7.98 24.27 -3.47
N VAL A 158 8.24 24.77 -4.68
CA VAL A 158 7.94 24.04 -5.93
C VAL A 158 8.89 22.85 -6.06
N GLY A 159 8.33 21.63 -6.13
CA GLY A 159 9.08 20.40 -6.36
C GLY A 159 9.16 19.97 -7.83
N GLY A 160 8.25 20.48 -8.67
CA GLY A 160 8.22 20.15 -10.10
C GLY A 160 6.98 20.66 -10.82
N VAL A 161 6.75 20.13 -12.01
CA VAL A 161 5.58 20.44 -12.85
C VAL A 161 4.96 19.15 -13.35
N VAL A 162 3.63 19.06 -13.32
CA VAL A 162 2.91 17.91 -13.87
C VAL A 162 3.04 17.91 -15.40
N THR A 163 3.53 16.81 -15.96
CA THR A 163 3.76 16.62 -17.40
C THR A 163 2.81 15.63 -18.05
N ASP A 164 2.27 14.69 -17.28
CA ASP A 164 1.28 13.72 -17.76
C ASP A 164 0.38 13.25 -16.61
N ALA A 165 -0.73 12.63 -16.96
CA ALA A 165 -1.66 11.96 -16.06
C ALA A 165 -1.57 10.45 -16.33
N TRP A 166 -1.48 9.62 -15.30
CA TRP A 166 -1.48 8.17 -15.42
C TRP A 166 -2.84 7.61 -14.99
N VAL A 167 -3.47 6.92 -15.92
CA VAL A 167 -4.83 6.38 -15.78
C VAL A 167 -4.80 4.88 -15.73
N ASP A 168 -5.83 4.33 -15.11
CA ASP A 168 -6.14 2.92 -15.17
C ASP A 168 -7.08 2.65 -16.36
N ARG A 169 -6.70 1.67 -17.19
CA ARG A 169 -7.46 1.25 -18.37
C ARG A 169 -8.63 0.33 -18.05
N ALA A 170 -8.55 -0.43 -16.96
CA ALA A 170 -9.58 -1.36 -16.53
C ALA A 170 -10.69 -0.63 -15.75
N GLU A 171 -10.30 0.37 -14.95
CA GLU A 171 -11.21 1.24 -14.20
C GLU A 171 -10.91 2.70 -14.59
N VAL A 172 -11.89 3.42 -15.15
CA VAL A 172 -11.68 4.80 -15.67
C VAL A 172 -11.42 5.77 -14.51
N LEU A 173 -10.17 5.81 -14.04
CA LEU A 173 -9.71 6.55 -12.87
C LEU A 173 -8.27 7.03 -13.06
N LEU A 174 -8.00 8.24 -12.56
CA LEU A 174 -6.65 8.78 -12.47
C LEU A 174 -5.92 8.21 -11.24
N ARG A 175 -4.80 7.53 -11.45
CA ARG A 175 -4.02 6.86 -10.39
C ARG A 175 -2.82 7.69 -9.96
N TYR A 176 -2.06 8.23 -10.92
CA TYR A 176 -0.85 9.01 -10.66
C TYR A 176 -0.78 10.27 -11.54
N LEU A 177 -0.01 11.26 -11.09
CA LEU A 177 0.46 12.39 -11.88
C LEU A 177 1.95 12.19 -12.18
N GLU A 178 2.37 12.35 -13.43
CA GLU A 178 3.77 12.33 -13.81
C GLU A 178 4.37 13.72 -13.62
N VAL A 179 5.32 13.86 -12.71
CA VAL A 179 5.93 15.14 -12.33
C VAL A 179 7.36 15.19 -12.87
N GLU A 180 7.67 16.21 -13.66
CA GLU A 180 9.04 16.56 -14.01
C GLU A 180 9.67 17.34 -12.86
N THR A 181 10.74 16.79 -12.29
CA THR A 181 11.50 17.37 -11.19
C THR A 181 12.93 17.66 -11.64
N THR A 182 13.60 18.57 -10.95
CA THR A 182 15.03 18.86 -11.18
C THR A 182 15.83 18.37 -9.97
N SER A 183 16.75 17.45 -10.21
CA SER A 183 17.76 17.04 -9.24
C SER A 183 19.11 17.66 -9.61
N GLY A 184 20.08 17.64 -8.70
CA GLY A 184 21.48 17.96 -9.01
C GLY A 184 22.07 17.08 -10.15
N LYS A 185 21.42 15.95 -10.46
CA LYS A 185 21.75 15.04 -11.57
C LYS A 185 20.99 15.33 -12.89
N GLY A 186 20.20 16.40 -12.93
CA GLY A 186 19.40 16.80 -14.09
C GLY A 186 17.90 16.58 -13.93
N LYS A 187 17.16 16.74 -15.04
CA LYS A 187 15.70 16.54 -15.07
C LYS A 187 15.36 15.06 -14.97
N ARG A 188 14.35 14.72 -14.18
CA ARG A 188 13.79 13.37 -14.10
C ARG A 188 12.28 13.41 -13.94
N LYS A 189 11.63 12.30 -14.25
CA LYS A 189 10.20 12.10 -14.08
C LYS A 189 9.94 11.16 -12.91
N VAL A 190 8.99 11.51 -12.06
CA VAL A 190 8.53 10.71 -10.92
C VAL A 190 7.01 10.65 -10.93
N LEU A 191 6.44 9.61 -10.33
CA LEU A 191 4.99 9.49 -10.20
C LEU A 191 4.55 9.98 -8.82
N LEU A 192 3.53 10.84 -8.80
CA LEU A 192 2.84 11.32 -7.61
C LEU A 192 1.49 10.61 -7.51
N PRO A 193 1.24 9.78 -6.49
CA PRO A 193 -0.08 9.16 -6.30
C PRO A 193 -1.15 10.23 -6.08
N VAL A 194 -2.26 10.12 -6.81
CA VAL A 194 -3.38 11.08 -6.69
C VAL A 194 -3.93 11.21 -5.27
N PRO A 195 -4.03 10.14 -4.44
CA PRO A 195 -4.47 10.28 -3.05
C PRO A 195 -3.57 11.18 -2.17
N PHE A 196 -2.32 11.42 -2.55
CA PHE A 196 -1.41 12.36 -1.88
C PHE A 196 -1.42 13.76 -2.51
N ALA A 197 -2.25 13.99 -3.53
CA ALA A 197 -2.25 15.21 -4.33
C ALA A 197 -3.57 15.98 -4.13
N LEU A 198 -3.47 17.20 -3.63
CA LEU A 198 -4.56 18.16 -3.64
C LEU A 198 -4.49 19.01 -4.93
N ILE A 199 -5.31 18.66 -5.91
CA ILE A 199 -5.41 19.37 -7.19
C ILE A 199 -6.27 20.63 -7.01
N ASN A 200 -5.63 21.78 -6.84
CA ASN A 200 -6.28 23.05 -6.51
C ASN A 200 -6.59 23.87 -7.77
N ARG A 201 -7.82 23.73 -8.31
CA ARG A 201 -8.30 24.49 -9.47
C ARG A 201 -8.17 26.01 -9.33
N PRO A 202 -8.58 26.66 -8.22
CA PRO A 202 -8.55 28.12 -8.12
C PRO A 202 -7.14 28.72 -8.19
N PHE A 203 -6.14 27.96 -7.73
CA PHE A 203 -4.75 28.41 -7.65
C PHE A 203 -3.85 27.85 -8.75
N GLY A 204 -4.38 26.99 -9.64
CA GLY A 204 -3.63 26.40 -10.75
C GLY A 204 -2.42 25.56 -10.31
N LYS A 205 -2.51 24.88 -9.17
CA LYS A 205 -1.40 24.16 -8.54
C LYS A 205 -1.83 22.82 -7.96
N VAL A 206 -0.88 21.91 -7.80
CA VAL A 206 -1.05 20.67 -7.05
C VAL A 206 -0.26 20.80 -5.75
N SER A 207 -0.91 20.61 -4.61
CA SER A 207 -0.27 20.65 -3.29
C SER A 207 -0.11 19.24 -2.74
N VAL A 208 1.05 18.97 -2.15
CA VAL A 208 1.37 17.69 -1.49
C VAL A 208 1.90 18.01 -0.10
N ASP A 209 1.19 17.55 0.92
CA ASP A 209 1.54 17.73 2.33
C ASP A 209 2.48 16.64 2.86
N ALA A 210 2.54 15.49 2.17
CA ALA A 210 3.37 14.37 2.58
C ALA A 210 4.87 14.69 2.58
N ILE A 211 5.39 15.38 1.56
CA ILE A 211 6.84 15.62 1.39
C ILE A 211 7.16 17.09 1.07
N LEU A 212 8.41 17.48 1.28
CA LEU A 212 8.93 18.82 0.96
C LEU A 212 9.23 18.98 -0.54
N GLY A 213 9.30 20.22 -1.03
CA GLY A 213 9.60 20.49 -2.44
C GLY A 213 10.90 19.85 -2.93
N SER A 214 11.95 19.86 -2.11
CA SER A 214 13.25 19.25 -2.45
C SER A 214 13.20 17.72 -2.53
N GLN A 215 12.28 17.06 -1.82
CA GLN A 215 12.21 15.60 -1.70
C GLN A 215 11.61 14.94 -2.96
N PHE A 216 10.86 15.67 -3.78
CA PHE A 216 10.33 15.12 -5.05
C PHE A 216 11.40 14.55 -5.98
N ALA A 217 12.61 15.12 -5.96
CA ALA A 217 13.73 14.66 -6.77
C ALA A 217 14.27 13.28 -6.34
N ASP A 218 13.96 12.81 -5.13
CA ASP A 218 14.45 11.55 -4.58
C ASP A 218 13.41 10.43 -4.62
N ALA A 219 12.16 10.72 -5.01
CA ALA A 219 11.11 9.71 -5.15
C ALA A 219 11.53 8.57 -6.10
N PRO A 220 11.12 7.32 -5.84
CA PRO A 220 11.39 6.20 -6.73
C PRO A 220 10.89 6.46 -8.15
N GLY A 221 11.74 6.16 -9.13
CA GLY A 221 11.37 6.24 -10.56
C GLY A 221 10.77 4.93 -11.06
N VAL A 222 10.21 4.99 -12.26
CA VAL A 222 9.80 3.79 -13.02
C VAL A 222 10.90 3.38 -13.98
N ALA A 223 11.11 2.08 -14.17
CA ALA A 223 12.08 1.53 -15.10
C ALA A 223 11.67 1.73 -16.56
N LYS A 224 10.35 1.73 -16.83
CA LYS A 224 9.79 1.95 -18.16
C LYS A 224 8.86 3.15 -18.14
N ALA A 225 8.99 4.02 -19.13
CA ALA A 225 8.22 5.27 -19.16
C ALA A 225 6.71 5.07 -19.36
N ASP A 226 6.25 3.96 -19.93
CA ASP A 226 4.85 3.78 -20.33
C ASP A 226 4.13 2.66 -19.56
N GLN A 227 4.70 2.21 -18.44
CA GLN A 227 4.09 1.24 -17.53
C GLN A 227 4.71 1.36 -16.13
N VAL A 228 4.00 0.90 -15.11
CA VAL A 228 4.50 0.81 -13.73
C VAL A 228 4.27 -0.62 -13.22
N THR A 229 5.25 -1.19 -12.53
CA THR A 229 5.14 -2.54 -11.93
C THR A 229 4.51 -2.49 -10.55
N LYS A 230 3.94 -3.61 -10.08
CA LYS A 230 3.37 -3.69 -8.72
C LYS A 230 4.39 -3.35 -7.62
N LEU A 231 5.67 -3.70 -7.84
CA LEU A 231 6.76 -3.34 -6.93
C LEU A 231 7.07 -1.85 -6.96
N GLU A 232 7.10 -1.24 -8.15
CA GLU A 232 7.32 0.20 -8.31
C GLU A 232 6.16 0.99 -7.67
N GLU A 233 4.92 0.58 -7.90
CA GLU A 233 3.72 1.19 -7.29
C GLU A 233 3.85 1.25 -5.76
N ASP A 234 4.15 0.11 -5.14
CA ASP A 234 4.33 -0.02 -3.68
C ASP A 234 5.47 0.87 -3.18
N LYS A 235 6.63 0.89 -3.85
CA LYS A 235 7.77 1.74 -3.48
C LYS A 235 7.45 3.24 -3.60
N ILE A 236 6.77 3.63 -4.67
CA ILE A 236 6.37 5.03 -4.91
C ILE A 236 5.42 5.47 -3.80
N VAL A 237 4.33 4.72 -3.57
CA VAL A 237 3.34 5.08 -2.55
C VAL A 237 3.97 5.11 -1.16
N ALA A 238 4.81 4.12 -0.84
CA ALA A 238 5.52 4.07 0.43
C ALA A 238 6.47 5.27 0.63
N TYR A 239 7.15 5.74 -0.41
CA TYR A 239 7.98 6.94 -0.32
C TYR A 239 7.19 8.18 0.14
N TYR A 240 6.00 8.41 -0.43
CA TYR A 240 5.11 9.48 0.03
C TYR A 240 4.56 9.19 1.44
N GLY A 241 4.23 7.93 1.76
CA GLY A 241 3.86 7.50 3.10
C GLY A 241 4.93 7.82 4.14
N ALA A 242 6.21 7.60 3.83
CA ALA A 242 7.34 7.92 4.70
C ALA A 242 7.32 9.40 5.12
N GLY A 243 6.99 10.28 4.19
CA GLY A 243 6.95 11.72 4.42
C GLY A 243 5.98 12.14 5.52
N THR A 244 4.88 11.41 5.70
CA THR A 244 3.87 11.70 6.73
C THR A 244 4.45 11.73 8.15
N LEU A 245 5.54 11.00 8.41
CA LEU A 245 6.26 10.98 9.69
C LEU A 245 7.69 11.53 9.57
N TYR A 246 8.37 11.35 8.44
CA TYR A 246 9.81 11.60 8.32
C TYR A 246 10.19 12.81 7.47
N ALA A 247 9.24 13.50 6.82
CA ALA A 247 9.57 14.64 5.96
C ALA A 247 10.26 15.80 6.71
N THR A 248 9.91 16.01 7.97
CA THR A 248 10.58 16.94 8.88
C THR A 248 10.79 16.30 10.25
N PRO A 249 11.85 16.66 10.99
CA PRO A 249 12.06 16.13 12.35
C PRO A 249 10.88 16.40 13.29
N GLN A 250 10.22 17.55 13.15
CA GLN A 250 9.09 17.96 14.01
C GLN A 250 7.88 17.02 13.90
N ARG A 251 7.71 16.28 12.80
CA ARG A 251 6.59 15.33 12.64
C ARG A 251 6.70 14.10 13.55
N GLN A 252 7.88 13.83 14.09
CA GLN A 252 8.12 12.71 15.00
C GLN A 252 7.90 13.09 16.47
N GLU A 253 7.78 14.39 16.75
CA GLU A 253 7.62 14.90 18.11
C GLU A 253 6.14 14.95 18.51
N PRO A 254 5.84 14.77 19.81
CA PRO A 254 4.48 15.00 20.31
C PRO A 254 4.08 16.47 20.11
N ILE A 255 2.79 16.70 19.90
CA ILE A 255 2.23 18.05 19.68
C ILE A 255 2.23 18.88 20.98
N VAL A 256 2.24 18.22 22.14
CA VAL A 256 2.19 18.81 23.49
C VAL A 256 3.21 18.15 24.38
#